data_AF-A0A5B2TFE1-F1
#
_entry.id   AF-A0A5B2TFE1-F1
#
_cell.length_a   1.000
_cell.length_b   1.000
_cell.length_c   1.000
_cell.angle_alpha   90.00
_cell.angle_beta   90.00
_cell.angle_gamma   90.00
#
_symmetry.space_group_name_H-M   'P 1'
#
loop_
_entity.id
_entity.type
_entity.pdbx_description
1 polymer ?
#
loop_
_entity_poly.entity_id
_entity_poly.type
_entity_poly.pdbx_seq_one_letter_code
_entity_poly.pdbx_strand_id
1 'polypeptide(L)'
;MSEATPDLRLGAYEGPLDHLLELARGQKVDLARLSILALAEQFADALDAAALDRRIPLSRLGDWLVMAAWLTLLKSRLLLPQDSPEAREAENEAEAFRRRLQNRAFTEAARHWLLRRPQLRHDHWPRGMPEVLEERVGPRADIVELLRACLKLLQQPQRGEAWRPAPPPLWRLPDAMLRLRRLLPEHPGGAPITAFLPPPGALPVQRRAALASTFLAGLELAREGEAALDQAAPFAPLHLAPAAVSKRNRLPQPAHPG
;
A
#
# COMPACT_ATOMS: atom_id res chain seq x y z
N MET A 1 6.95 -4.23 1.55
CA MET A 1 6.54 -4.61 2.91
C MET A 1 7.17 -5.97 3.18
N SER A 2 8.06 -6.07 4.16
CA SER A 2 8.70 -7.36 4.46
C SER A 2 7.63 -8.32 4.92
N GLU A 3 7.37 -9.35 4.13
CA GLU A 3 6.52 -10.46 4.54
C GLU A 3 7.19 -11.11 5.76
N ALA A 4 6.47 -11.22 6.88
CA ALA A 4 6.92 -12.03 8.01
C ALA A 4 7.14 -13.45 7.49
N THR A 5 8.38 -13.93 7.54
CA THR A 5 8.87 -15.20 7.00
C THR A 5 9.59 -15.93 8.14
N PRO A 6 9.48 -17.27 8.27
CA PRO A 6 10.11 -18.01 9.36
C PRO A 6 11.63 -17.92 9.31
N ASP A 7 12.26 -17.63 10.44
CA ASP A 7 13.72 -17.67 10.60
C ASP A 7 14.20 -19.12 10.74
N LEU A 8 15.17 -19.50 9.89
CA LEU A 8 15.73 -20.85 9.77
C LEU A 8 17.24 -20.79 10.00
N ARG A 9 17.81 -21.83 10.62
CA ARG A 9 19.23 -22.01 10.95
C ARG A 9 19.83 -23.24 10.26
N LEU A 10 20.09 -23.18 8.96
CA LEU A 10 20.53 -24.35 8.18
C LEU A 10 22.04 -24.31 7.87
N GLY A 11 22.83 -25.09 8.60
CA GLY A 11 24.28 -25.17 8.40
C GLY A 11 24.97 -23.86 8.78
N ALA A 12 25.53 -23.14 7.79
CA ALA A 12 26.15 -21.81 7.98
C ALA A 12 25.16 -20.63 7.84
N TYR A 13 23.87 -20.93 7.68
CA TYR A 13 22.82 -19.95 7.44
C TYR A 13 21.96 -19.71 8.67
N GLU A 14 21.60 -18.45 8.94
CA GLU A 14 20.62 -18.02 9.94
C GLU A 14 19.78 -16.86 9.38
N GLY A 15 18.46 -17.02 9.28
CA GLY A 15 17.53 -15.96 8.83
C GLY A 15 16.28 -16.48 8.07
N PRO A 16 15.46 -15.58 7.48
CA PRO A 16 14.16 -15.95 6.90
C PRO A 16 14.28 -16.79 5.62
N LEU A 17 13.33 -17.68 5.33
CA LEU A 17 13.37 -18.54 4.13
C LEU A 17 13.65 -17.78 2.81
N ASP A 18 13.11 -16.57 2.65
CA ASP A 18 13.36 -15.75 1.44
C ASP A 18 14.83 -15.31 1.34
N HIS A 19 15.45 -15.04 2.48
CA HIS A 19 16.86 -14.66 2.57
C HIS A 19 17.79 -15.85 2.30
N LEU A 20 17.34 -17.09 2.54
CA LEU A 20 18.06 -18.30 2.13
C LEU A 20 18.23 -18.34 0.60
N LEU A 21 17.20 -17.97 -0.15
CA LEU A 21 17.28 -17.85 -1.61
C LEU A 21 18.22 -16.72 -2.05
N GLU A 22 18.24 -15.60 -1.32
CA GLU A 22 19.16 -14.49 -1.59
C GLU A 22 20.63 -14.83 -1.32
N LEU A 23 20.93 -15.67 -0.33
CA LEU A 23 22.28 -16.13 -0.05
C LEU A 23 22.72 -17.26 -0.98
N ALA A 24 21.79 -18.12 -1.40
CA ALA A 24 22.04 -19.09 -2.46
C ALA A 24 22.45 -18.38 -3.77
N ARG A 25 21.83 -17.23 -4.09
CA ARG A 25 22.26 -16.36 -5.20
C ARG A 25 23.72 -15.92 -5.09
N GLY A 26 24.20 -15.67 -3.87
CA GLY A 26 25.59 -15.27 -3.59
C GLY A 26 26.59 -16.42 -3.48
N GLN A 27 26.18 -17.66 -3.79
CA GLN A 27 26.95 -18.90 -3.57
C GLN A 27 27.39 -19.11 -2.11
N LYS A 28 26.75 -18.41 -1.16
CA LYS A 28 27.07 -18.53 0.27
C LYS A 28 26.44 -19.77 0.90
N VAL A 29 25.38 -20.30 0.28
CA VAL A 29 24.67 -21.51 0.70
C VAL A 29 24.51 -22.42 -0.51
N ASP A 30 24.95 -23.67 -0.38
CA ASP A 30 24.75 -24.70 -1.40
C ASP A 30 23.44 -25.45 -1.16
N LEU A 31 22.41 -25.11 -1.94
CA LEU A 31 21.10 -25.76 -1.88
C LEU A 31 21.14 -27.23 -2.30
N ALA A 32 22.15 -27.68 -3.06
CA ALA A 32 22.29 -29.08 -3.44
C ALA A 32 22.59 -29.97 -2.24
N ARG A 33 23.28 -29.41 -1.23
CA ARG A 33 23.69 -30.11 0.00
C ARG A 33 22.74 -29.86 1.17
N LEU A 34 21.62 -29.19 0.94
CA LEU A 34 20.68 -28.84 1.99
C LEU A 34 20.04 -30.09 2.60
N SER A 35 20.16 -30.22 3.92
CA SER A 35 19.50 -31.30 4.68
C SER A 35 18.01 -31.00 4.79
N ILE A 36 17.20 -31.78 4.07
CA ILE A 36 15.73 -31.67 4.12
C ILE A 36 15.20 -32.04 5.51
N LEU A 37 15.88 -32.95 6.20
CA LEU A 37 15.54 -33.35 7.56
C LEU A 37 15.65 -32.16 8.53
N ALA A 38 16.77 -31.43 8.48
CA ALA A 38 16.99 -30.25 9.30
C ALA A 38 16.03 -29.11 8.94
N LEU A 39 15.72 -28.96 7.64
CA LEU A 39 14.72 -27.99 7.17
C LEU A 39 13.34 -28.31 7.75
N ALA A 40 12.92 -29.57 7.75
CA ALA A 40 11.62 -29.97 8.27
C ALA A 40 11.47 -29.66 9.77
N GLU A 41 12.50 -29.90 10.57
CA GLU A 41 12.51 -29.60 12.00
C GLU A 41 12.38 -28.11 12.26
N GLN A 42 13.23 -27.30 11.64
CA GLN A 42 13.24 -25.87 11.87
C GLN A 42 11.99 -25.17 11.34
N PHE A 43 11.43 -25.69 10.25
CA PHE A 43 10.19 -25.15 9.70
C PHE A 43 9.00 -25.44 10.62
N ALA A 44 8.98 -26.60 11.30
CA ALA A 44 7.98 -26.89 12.33
C ALA A 44 8.11 -25.94 13.52
N ASP A 45 9.33 -25.77 14.06
CA ASP A 45 9.60 -24.84 15.17
C ASP A 45 9.19 -23.40 14.82
N ALA A 46 9.48 -22.97 13.59
CA ALA A 46 9.13 -21.64 13.14
C ALA A 46 7.62 -21.46 12.91
N LEU A 47 6.91 -22.50 12.49
CA LEU A 47 5.45 -22.48 12.41
C LEU A 47 4.82 -22.35 13.79
N ASP A 48 5.32 -23.07 14.78
CA ASP A 48 4.83 -23.00 16.17
C ASP A 48 5.05 -21.60 16.76
N ALA A 49 6.23 -21.02 16.54
CA ALA A 49 6.51 -19.64 16.95
C ALA A 49 5.60 -18.63 16.23
N ALA A 50 5.35 -18.83 14.94
CA ALA A 50 4.49 -17.96 14.14
C ALA A 50 3.01 -18.04 14.53
N ALA A 51 2.53 -19.23 14.92
CA ALA A 51 1.16 -19.43 15.38
C ALA A 51 0.86 -18.64 16.68
N LEU A 52 1.89 -18.35 17.47
CA LEU A 52 1.78 -17.53 18.69
C LEU A 52 1.79 -16.02 18.41
N ASP A 53 2.26 -15.57 17.24
CA ASP A 53 2.31 -14.16 16.87
C ASP A 53 1.02 -13.69 16.17
N ARG A 54 0.20 -12.93 16.90
CA ARG A 54 -1.07 -12.36 16.40
C ARG A 54 -0.92 -11.36 15.25
N ARG A 55 0.31 -10.92 14.92
CA ARG A 55 0.58 -10.01 13.80
C ARG A 55 0.65 -10.75 12.47
N ILE A 56 0.81 -12.07 12.48
CA ILE A 56 0.87 -12.87 11.25
C ILE A 56 -0.56 -13.18 10.78
N PRO A 57 -0.92 -12.85 9.54
CA PRO A 57 -2.27 -13.10 9.03
C PRO A 57 -2.52 -14.60 8.91
N LEU A 58 -3.75 -15.03 9.24
CA LEU A 58 -4.15 -16.44 9.23
C LEU A 58 -3.98 -17.10 7.85
N SER A 59 -4.18 -16.34 6.77
CA SER A 59 -3.96 -16.82 5.40
C SER A 59 -2.53 -17.30 5.17
N ARG A 60 -1.54 -16.57 5.72
CA ARG A 60 -0.12 -16.93 5.60
C ARG A 60 0.23 -18.14 6.44
N LEU A 61 -0.33 -18.25 7.65
CA LEU A 61 -0.18 -19.47 8.46
C LEU A 61 -0.76 -20.69 7.73
N GLY A 62 -1.85 -20.52 6.96
CA GLY A 62 -2.40 -21.55 6.09
C GLY A 62 -1.40 -22.04 5.04
N ASP A 63 -0.73 -21.13 4.33
CA ASP A 63 0.29 -21.48 3.34
C ASP A 63 1.48 -22.22 3.97
N TRP A 64 1.88 -21.81 5.18
CA TRP A 64 2.99 -22.46 5.90
C TRP A 64 2.62 -23.83 6.43
N LEU A 65 1.39 -23.98 6.95
CA LEU A 65 0.90 -25.27 7.45
C LEU A 65 0.96 -26.35 6.37
N VAL A 66 0.62 -26.01 5.12
CA VAL A 66 0.72 -26.95 3.98
C VAL A 66 2.17 -27.40 3.77
N MET A 67 3.12 -26.47 3.79
CA MET A 67 4.54 -26.79 3.62
C MET A 67 5.09 -27.59 4.80
N ALA A 68 4.72 -27.24 6.03
CA ALA A 68 5.11 -27.95 7.24
C ALA A 68 4.58 -29.39 7.24
N ALA A 69 3.31 -29.60 6.87
CA ALA A 69 2.71 -30.93 6.77
C ALA A 69 3.45 -31.80 5.74
N TRP A 70 3.76 -31.23 4.57
CA TRP A 70 4.51 -31.92 3.54
C TRP A 70 5.95 -32.27 3.98
N LEU A 71 6.67 -31.30 4.58
CA LEU A 71 8.02 -31.53 5.11
C LEU A 71 8.03 -32.57 6.24
N THR A 72 7.00 -32.58 7.09
CA THR A 72 6.85 -33.56 8.17
C THR A 72 6.61 -34.96 7.63
N LEU A 73 5.74 -35.11 6.62
CA LEU A 73 5.54 -36.38 5.92
C LEU A 73 6.83 -36.88 5.28
N LEU A 74 7.55 -35.98 4.59
CA LEU A 74 8.81 -36.30 3.95
C LEU A 74 9.86 -36.72 4.98
N LYS A 75 9.96 -36.02 6.12
CA LYS A 75 10.81 -36.40 7.26
C LYS A 75 10.50 -37.81 7.74
N SER A 76 9.23 -38.14 7.97
CA SER A 76 8.82 -39.47 8.44
C SER A 76 9.24 -40.59 7.48
N ARG A 77 9.15 -40.36 6.17
CA ARG A 77 9.55 -41.35 5.15
C ARG A 77 11.07 -41.46 5.01
N LEU A 78 11.79 -40.35 5.15
CA LEU A 78 13.26 -40.32 5.11
C LEU A 78 13.92 -41.01 6.32
N LEU A 79 13.20 -41.16 7.43
CA LEU A 79 13.68 -41.85 8.65
C LEU A 79 13.46 -43.37 8.61
N LEU A 80 12.79 -43.89 7.57
CA LEU A 80 12.64 -45.32 7.39
C LEU A 80 13.99 -45.98 7.08
N PRO A 81 14.15 -47.29 7.34
CA PRO A 81 15.35 -48.02 6.95
C PRO A 81 15.64 -47.84 5.45
N GLN A 82 16.90 -47.59 5.10
CA GLN A 82 17.31 -47.22 3.72
C GLN A 82 16.95 -48.26 2.65
N ASP A 83 16.76 -49.51 3.05
CA ASP A 83 16.38 -50.61 2.15
C ASP A 83 14.89 -50.58 1.77
N SER A 84 14.06 -49.75 2.43
CA SER A 84 12.64 -49.66 2.12
C SER A 84 12.40 -48.91 0.80
N PRO A 85 11.43 -49.35 -0.03
CA PRO A 85 11.09 -48.65 -1.26
C PRO A 85 10.60 -47.22 -0.97
N GLU A 86 9.88 -47.01 0.13
CA GLU A 86 9.37 -45.70 0.56
C GLU A 86 10.49 -44.72 0.92
N ALA A 87 11.58 -45.19 1.53
CA ALA A 87 12.75 -44.37 1.85
C ALA A 87 13.44 -43.88 0.57
N ARG A 88 13.64 -44.77 -0.40
CA ARG A 88 14.21 -44.42 -1.73
C ARG A 88 13.32 -43.45 -2.50
N GLU A 89 12.01 -43.62 -2.47
CA GLU A 89 11.08 -42.65 -3.06
C GLU A 89 11.18 -41.28 -2.39
N ALA A 90 11.24 -41.25 -1.05
CA ALA A 90 11.39 -40.03 -0.29
C ALA A 90 12.72 -39.30 -0.59
N GLU A 91 13.82 -40.03 -0.81
CA GLU A 91 15.09 -39.43 -1.25
C GLU A 91 14.98 -38.78 -2.63
N ASN A 92 14.28 -39.42 -3.58
CA ASN A 92 14.02 -38.84 -4.90
C ASN A 92 13.14 -37.58 -4.81
N GLU A 93 12.11 -37.59 -3.95
CA GLU A 93 11.26 -36.42 -3.68
C GLU A 93 12.06 -35.27 -3.04
N ALA A 94 12.93 -35.59 -2.08
CA ALA A 94 13.83 -34.64 -1.45
C ALA A 94 14.79 -34.00 -2.46
N GLU A 95 15.36 -34.79 -3.36
CA GLU A 95 16.24 -34.30 -4.42
C GLU A 95 15.48 -33.44 -5.45
N ALA A 96 14.28 -33.86 -5.85
CA ALA A 96 13.41 -33.06 -6.71
C ALA A 96 13.06 -31.72 -6.06
N PHE A 97 12.84 -31.70 -4.74
CA PHE A 97 12.57 -30.48 -3.99
C PHE A 97 13.79 -29.55 -3.95
N ARG A 98 15.01 -30.06 -3.70
CA ARG A 98 16.25 -29.27 -3.80
C ARG A 98 16.40 -28.61 -5.16
N ARG A 99 16.16 -29.36 -6.24
CA ARG A 99 16.20 -28.84 -7.62
C ARG A 99 15.17 -27.74 -7.86
N ARG A 100 13.95 -27.87 -7.33
CA ARG A 100 12.93 -26.81 -7.42
C ARG A 100 13.36 -25.54 -6.69
N LEU A 101 13.95 -25.67 -5.50
CA LEU A 101 14.50 -24.52 -4.77
C LEU A 101 15.62 -23.82 -5.55
N GLN A 102 16.54 -24.58 -6.14
CA GLN A 102 17.61 -24.04 -6.99
C GLN A 102 17.05 -23.29 -8.20
N ASN A 103 16.11 -23.90 -8.92
CA ASN A 103 15.48 -23.27 -10.09
C ASN A 103 14.73 -21.99 -9.71
N ARG A 104 14.07 -21.96 -8.55
CA ARG A 104 13.42 -20.76 -8.03
C ARG A 104 14.45 -19.68 -7.71
N ALA A 105 15.53 -20.00 -7.02
CA ALA A 105 16.62 -19.06 -6.73
C ALA A 105 17.23 -18.48 -8.01
N PHE A 106 17.46 -19.31 -9.03
CA PHE A 106 17.97 -18.88 -10.33
C PHE A 106 16.97 -17.97 -11.07
N THR A 107 15.70 -18.36 -11.13
CA THR A 107 14.64 -17.59 -11.80
C THR A 107 14.48 -16.22 -11.15
N GLU A 108 14.54 -16.16 -9.82
CA GLU A 108 14.45 -14.91 -9.07
C GLU A 108 15.68 -14.01 -9.29
N ALA A 109 16.87 -14.60 -9.39
CA ALA A 109 18.08 -13.88 -9.76
C ALA A 109 17.99 -13.32 -11.19
N ALA A 110 17.50 -14.11 -12.15
CA ALA A 110 17.27 -13.68 -13.52
C ALA A 110 16.23 -12.55 -13.58
N ARG A 111 15.12 -12.66 -12.83
CA ARG A 111 14.11 -11.61 -12.68
C ARG A 111 14.72 -10.31 -12.18
N HIS A 112 15.47 -10.35 -11.08
CA HIS A 112 16.13 -9.17 -10.53
C HIS A 112 17.13 -8.53 -11.50
N TRP A 113 17.92 -9.36 -12.19
CA TRP A 113 18.88 -8.89 -13.19
C TRP A 113 18.18 -8.24 -14.39
N LEU A 114 17.08 -8.83 -14.87
CA LEU A 114 16.26 -8.27 -15.94
C LEU A 114 15.64 -6.93 -15.54
N LEU A 115 15.10 -6.82 -14.33
CA LEU A 115 14.46 -5.59 -13.84
C LEU A 115 15.44 -4.43 -13.63
N ARG A 116 16.73 -4.71 -13.43
CA ARG A 116 17.78 -3.68 -13.35
C ARG A 116 18.21 -3.15 -14.72
N ARG A 117 17.84 -3.82 -15.81
CA ARG A 117 18.16 -3.35 -17.15
C ARG A 117 17.18 -2.25 -17.57
N PRO A 118 17.62 -1.30 -18.41
CA PRO A 118 16.70 -0.35 -19.01
C PRO A 118 15.59 -1.10 -19.74
N GLN A 119 14.34 -0.72 -19.48
CA GLN A 119 13.15 -1.33 -20.07
C GLN A 119 12.56 -0.45 -21.16
N LEU A 120 12.34 -1.03 -22.34
CA LEU A 120 11.81 -0.32 -23.49
C LEU A 120 10.37 0.09 -23.17
N ARG A 121 10.03 1.35 -23.44
CA ARG A 121 8.75 2.00 -23.11
C ARG A 121 8.53 2.26 -21.62
N HIS A 122 9.54 2.07 -20.77
CA HIS A 122 9.53 2.50 -19.37
C HIS A 122 10.68 3.48 -19.09
N ASP A 123 11.92 3.08 -19.36
CA ASP A 123 13.11 3.91 -19.15
C ASP A 123 13.60 4.53 -20.46
N HIS A 124 13.35 3.86 -21.58
CA HIS A 124 13.72 4.34 -22.91
C HIS A 124 12.57 4.21 -23.88
N TRP A 125 12.20 5.31 -24.53
CA TRP A 125 11.20 5.30 -25.58
C TRP A 125 11.90 5.16 -26.93
N PRO A 126 11.53 4.15 -27.73
CA PRO A 126 12.03 4.10 -29.09
C PRO A 126 11.53 5.34 -29.83
N ARG A 127 12.33 5.86 -30.75
CA ARG A 127 11.82 6.83 -31.73
C ARG A 127 10.64 6.18 -32.45
N GLY A 128 9.57 6.94 -32.68
CA GLY A 128 8.52 6.53 -33.60
C GLY A 128 9.15 6.13 -34.93
N MET A 129 8.54 5.18 -35.65
CA MET A 129 8.93 4.95 -37.03
C MET A 129 8.61 6.25 -37.79
N PRO A 130 9.61 6.96 -38.33
CA PRO A 130 9.30 8.09 -39.21
C PRO A 130 8.44 7.54 -40.35
N GLU A 131 7.41 8.27 -40.72
CA GLU A 131 6.58 7.92 -41.86
C GLU A 131 7.43 8.02 -43.12
N VAL A 132 8.02 6.89 -43.51
CA VAL A 132 8.73 6.78 -44.78
C VAL A 132 7.66 6.63 -45.84
N LEU A 133 7.33 7.74 -46.51
CA LEU A 133 6.49 7.77 -47.70
C LEU A 133 7.27 7.18 -48.88
N GLU A 134 7.55 5.87 -48.83
CA GLU A 134 7.89 5.11 -50.03
C GLU A 134 6.58 4.82 -50.78
N GLU A 135 6.51 5.19 -52.07
CA GLU A 135 5.46 4.73 -52.97
C GLU A 135 5.60 3.22 -53.19
N ARG A 136 5.08 2.44 -52.24
CA ARG A 136 5.01 0.98 -52.35
C ARG A 136 3.83 0.60 -53.22
N VAL A 137 4.10 0.27 -54.47
CA VAL A 137 3.11 -0.31 -55.38
C VAL A 137 3.07 -1.83 -55.19
N GLY A 138 2.03 -2.32 -54.52
CA GLY A 138 1.68 -3.75 -54.44
C GLY A 138 0.47 -4.00 -53.53
N PRO A 139 -0.46 -4.93 -53.85
CA PRO A 139 -1.56 -5.25 -52.95
C PRO A 139 -1.15 -6.34 -51.95
N ARG A 140 -1.77 -6.49 -50.79
CA ARG A 140 -2.76 -5.70 -50.03
C ARG A 140 -2.85 -6.48 -48.72
N ALA A 141 -2.74 -5.83 -47.57
CA ALA A 141 -3.03 -6.51 -46.31
C ALA A 141 -4.40 -7.21 -46.40
N ASP A 142 -4.46 -8.49 -46.05
CA ASP A 142 -5.71 -9.24 -46.04
C ASP A 142 -6.61 -8.76 -44.89
N ILE A 143 -7.91 -9.05 -44.94
CA ILE A 143 -8.87 -8.75 -43.87
C ILE A 143 -8.37 -9.28 -42.52
N VAL A 144 -7.68 -10.42 -42.52
CA VAL A 144 -7.07 -11.02 -41.33
C VAL A 144 -5.95 -10.15 -40.76
N GLU A 145 -5.12 -9.55 -41.61
CA GLU A 145 -4.05 -8.64 -41.18
C GLU A 145 -4.61 -7.32 -40.65
N LEU A 146 -5.66 -6.79 -41.30
CA LEU A 146 -6.39 -5.62 -40.82
C LEU A 146 -7.02 -5.89 -39.44
N LEU A 147 -7.73 -7.01 -39.29
CA LEU A 147 -8.30 -7.41 -38.01
C LEU A 147 -7.23 -7.59 -36.93
N ARG A 148 -6.08 -8.20 -37.27
CA ARG A 148 -4.96 -8.36 -36.33
C ARG A 148 -4.34 -7.00 -35.94
N ALA A 149 -4.26 -6.04 -36.87
CA ALA A 149 -3.80 -4.69 -36.58
C ALA A 149 -4.80 -3.92 -35.68
N CYS A 150 -6.10 -4.02 -35.97
CA CYS A 150 -7.17 -3.44 -35.15
C CYS A 150 -7.19 -4.06 -33.74
N LEU A 151 -7.05 -5.38 -33.62
CA LEU A 151 -6.97 -6.06 -32.32
C LEU A 151 -5.73 -5.62 -31.53
N LYS A 152 -4.57 -5.43 -32.17
CA LYS A 152 -3.39 -4.86 -31.50
C LYS A 152 -3.65 -3.46 -30.95
N LEU A 153 -4.50 -2.67 -31.61
CA LEU A 153 -4.86 -1.31 -31.20
C LEU A 153 -5.88 -1.32 -30.05
N LEU A 154 -6.85 -2.25 -30.09
CA LEU A 154 -7.85 -2.46 -29.04
C LEU A 154 -7.28 -3.13 -27.77
N GLN A 155 -6.29 -4.02 -27.94
CA GLN A 155 -5.58 -4.68 -26.84
C GLN A 155 -4.44 -3.84 -26.28
N GLN A 156 -4.12 -2.67 -26.86
CA GLN A 156 -3.29 -1.75 -26.12
C GLN A 156 -4.08 -1.40 -24.86
N PRO A 157 -3.57 -1.70 -23.64
CA PRO A 157 -4.17 -1.14 -22.45
C PRO A 157 -4.26 0.35 -22.72
N GLN A 158 -5.43 0.97 -22.51
CA GLN A 158 -5.62 2.40 -22.73
C GLN A 158 -4.47 3.13 -22.04
N ARG A 159 -3.41 3.45 -22.80
CA ARG A 159 -2.22 4.15 -22.31
C ARG A 159 -2.53 5.64 -22.34
N GLY A 160 -3.64 5.97 -21.71
CA GLY A 160 -3.64 7.00 -20.72
C GLY A 160 -4.24 6.33 -19.50
N GLU A 161 -3.43 5.98 -18.50
CA GLU A 161 -3.83 6.43 -17.19
C GLU A 161 -4.06 7.92 -17.40
N ALA A 162 -5.32 8.32 -17.60
CA ALA A 162 -5.67 9.72 -17.71
C ALA A 162 -4.96 10.35 -16.52
N TRP A 163 -3.96 11.19 -16.77
CA TRP A 163 -3.23 11.86 -15.71
C TRP A 163 -4.31 12.58 -14.90
N ARG A 164 -4.70 11.95 -13.80
CA ARG A 164 -5.66 12.48 -12.85
C ARG A 164 -4.76 13.13 -11.83
N PRO A 165 -4.44 14.43 -11.99
CA PRO A 165 -3.68 15.11 -10.95
C PRO A 165 -4.40 14.83 -9.64
N ALA A 166 -3.66 14.35 -8.64
CA ALA A 166 -4.23 14.12 -7.33
C ALA A 166 -4.97 15.40 -6.92
N PRO A 167 -6.27 15.33 -6.56
CA PRO A 167 -6.99 16.53 -6.17
C PRO A 167 -6.19 17.20 -5.05
N PRO A 168 -6.03 18.53 -5.10
CA PRO A 168 -5.25 19.23 -4.08
C PRO A 168 -5.82 18.89 -2.71
N PRO A 169 -4.99 18.61 -1.69
CA PRO A 169 -5.50 18.31 -0.36
C PRO A 169 -6.31 19.51 0.13
N LEU A 170 -7.63 19.33 0.23
CA LEU A 170 -8.56 20.33 0.72
C LEU A 170 -8.75 20.16 2.23
N TRP A 171 -8.98 21.28 2.91
CA TRP A 171 -9.21 21.28 4.35
C TRP A 171 -10.52 20.56 4.69
N ARG A 172 -10.46 19.45 5.43
CA ARG A 172 -11.64 18.63 5.73
C ARG A 172 -12.39 19.18 6.94
N LEU A 173 -13.68 18.88 7.00
CA LEU A 173 -14.54 19.28 8.13
C LEU A 173 -14.04 18.75 9.50
N PRO A 174 -13.63 17.47 9.64
CA PRO A 174 -13.13 16.97 10.93
C PRO A 174 -11.86 17.69 11.42
N ASP A 175 -10.97 18.05 10.49
CA ASP A 175 -9.74 18.79 10.82
C ASP A 175 -10.08 20.21 11.30
N ALA A 176 -11.10 20.84 10.71
CA ALA A 176 -11.62 22.14 11.15
C ALA A 176 -12.28 22.06 12.53
N MET A 177 -13.06 21.01 12.82
CA MET A 177 -13.68 20.81 14.14
C MET A 177 -12.62 20.62 15.24
N LEU A 178 -11.61 19.78 14.98
CA LEU A 178 -10.50 19.57 15.93
C LEU A 178 -9.77 20.89 16.21
N ARG A 179 -9.50 21.67 15.18
CA ARG A 179 -8.83 22.96 15.29
C ARG A 179 -9.67 23.97 16.08
N LEU A 180 -10.97 24.06 15.81
CA LEU A 180 -11.88 24.93 16.56
C LEU A 180 -11.96 24.51 18.03
N ARG A 181 -12.16 23.23 18.34
CA ARG A 181 -12.18 22.74 19.75
C ARG A 181 -10.89 23.06 20.50
N ARG A 182 -9.74 23.06 19.81
CA ARG A 182 -8.45 23.42 20.40
C ARG A 182 -8.30 24.91 20.64
N LEU A 183 -8.66 25.74 19.67
CA LEU A 183 -8.40 27.20 19.71
C LEU A 183 -9.51 28.00 20.38
N LEU A 184 -10.74 27.51 20.39
CA LEU A 184 -11.88 28.23 20.93
C LEU A 184 -11.74 28.56 22.43
N PRO A 185 -11.18 27.68 23.29
CA PRO A 185 -10.90 28.01 24.69
C PRO A 185 -9.88 29.15 24.87
N GLU A 186 -8.96 29.36 23.92
CA GLU A 186 -7.96 30.43 23.96
C GLU A 186 -8.58 31.81 23.66
N HIS A 187 -9.79 31.84 23.10
CA HIS A 187 -10.53 33.05 22.75
C HIS A 187 -11.87 33.13 23.50
N PRO A 188 -11.88 33.34 24.84
CA PRO A 188 -13.11 33.36 25.63
C PRO A 188 -14.05 34.50 25.22
N GLY A 189 -13.52 35.66 24.82
CA GLY A 189 -14.32 36.79 24.33
C GLY A 189 -14.90 36.63 22.93
N GLY A 190 -14.61 35.51 22.26
CA GLY A 190 -14.89 35.32 20.84
C GLY A 190 -13.87 36.00 19.93
N ALA A 191 -13.78 35.49 18.71
CA ALA A 191 -12.91 36.03 17.66
C ALA A 191 -13.59 35.89 16.30
N PRO A 192 -13.19 36.68 15.29
CA PRO A 192 -13.70 36.49 13.93
C PRO A 192 -13.30 35.11 13.40
N ILE A 193 -14.12 34.51 12.56
CA ILE A 193 -13.91 33.15 12.03
C ILE A 193 -12.57 33.00 11.29
N THR A 194 -12.07 34.10 10.73
CA THR A 194 -10.78 34.18 10.05
C THR A 194 -9.59 33.88 10.97
N ALA A 195 -9.72 34.12 12.28
CA ALA A 195 -8.68 33.81 13.26
C ALA A 195 -8.46 32.30 13.46
N PHE A 196 -9.48 31.49 13.17
CA PHE A 196 -9.43 30.03 13.36
C PHE A 196 -8.98 29.26 12.12
N LEU A 197 -8.75 29.96 11.00
CA LEU A 197 -8.35 29.33 9.75
C LEU A 197 -7.00 28.59 9.90
N PRO A 198 -6.80 27.49 9.15
CA PRO A 198 -5.48 26.90 8.99
C PRO A 198 -4.53 27.88 8.27
N PRO A 199 -3.20 27.62 8.30
CA PRO A 199 -2.24 28.37 7.50
C PRO A 199 -2.70 28.46 6.03
N PRO A 200 -2.55 29.63 5.38
CA PRO A 200 -3.10 29.85 4.05
C PRO A 200 -2.49 28.88 3.04
N GLY A 201 -3.35 28.10 2.37
CA GLY A 201 -2.94 27.23 1.28
C GLY A 201 -2.45 28.04 0.07
N ALA A 202 -1.52 27.47 -0.70
CA ALA A 202 -0.95 28.12 -1.88
C ALA A 202 -2.03 28.43 -2.93
N LEU A 203 -2.99 27.51 -3.12
CA LEU A 203 -4.01 27.62 -4.16
C LEU A 203 -5.27 28.38 -3.66
N PRO A 204 -5.95 29.16 -4.52
CA PRO A 204 -7.21 29.83 -4.17
C PRO A 204 -8.31 28.86 -3.71
N VAL A 205 -8.37 27.65 -4.29
CA VAL A 205 -9.34 26.62 -3.90
C VAL A 205 -9.13 26.12 -2.47
N GLN A 206 -7.87 26.03 -2.01
CA GLN A 206 -7.57 25.60 -0.64
C GLN A 206 -8.01 26.66 0.38
N ARG A 207 -7.84 27.94 0.07
CA ARG A 207 -8.29 29.04 0.94
C ARG A 207 -9.82 29.07 1.07
N ARG A 208 -10.53 28.87 -0.05
CA ARG A 208 -12.01 28.78 -0.06
C ARG A 208 -12.49 27.55 0.71
N ALA A 209 -11.87 26.39 0.51
CA ALA A 209 -12.21 25.17 1.24
C ALA A 209 -11.94 25.31 2.75
N ALA A 210 -10.81 25.92 3.14
CA ALA A 210 -10.51 26.20 4.54
C ALA A 210 -11.57 27.08 5.22
N LEU A 211 -12.01 28.14 4.54
CA LEU A 211 -13.07 29.02 5.06
C LEU A 211 -14.41 28.31 5.15
N ALA A 212 -14.82 27.59 4.10
CA ALA A 212 -16.07 26.82 4.08
C ALA A 212 -16.10 25.74 5.17
N SER A 213 -15.03 24.94 5.31
CA SER A 213 -14.94 23.88 6.32
C SER A 213 -14.89 24.45 7.74
N THR A 214 -14.22 25.58 7.97
CA THR A 214 -14.21 26.25 9.29
C THR A 214 -15.57 26.83 9.64
N PHE A 215 -16.28 27.40 8.65
CA PHE A 215 -17.66 27.87 8.81
C PHE A 215 -18.62 26.74 9.15
N LEU A 216 -18.61 25.66 8.37
CA LEU A 216 -19.44 24.48 8.65
C LEU A 216 -19.10 23.86 10.01
N ALA A 217 -17.82 23.76 10.36
CA ALA A 217 -17.43 23.27 11.69
C ALA A 217 -17.95 24.17 12.81
N GLY A 218 -17.94 25.50 12.61
CA GLY A 218 -18.54 26.43 13.57
C GLY A 218 -20.05 26.23 13.73
N LEU A 219 -20.77 26.00 12.63
CA LEU A 219 -22.21 25.71 12.67
C LEU A 219 -22.51 24.37 13.36
N GLU A 220 -21.71 23.33 13.09
CA GLU A 220 -21.83 22.04 13.77
C GLU A 220 -21.58 22.17 15.27
N LEU A 221 -20.52 22.87 15.69
CA LEU A 221 -20.25 23.10 17.11
C LEU A 221 -21.31 23.97 17.79
N ALA A 222 -21.93 24.91 17.06
CA ALA A 222 -23.05 25.68 17.56
C ALA A 222 -24.31 24.82 17.72
N ARG A 223 -24.55 23.89 16.77
CA ARG A 223 -25.63 22.90 16.84
C ARG A 223 -25.44 21.94 18.03
N GLU A 224 -24.19 21.56 18.34
CA GLU A 224 -23.82 20.75 19.50
C GLU A 224 -23.80 21.53 20.83
N GLY A 225 -23.98 22.86 20.78
CA GLY A 225 -23.99 23.72 21.97
C GLY A 225 -22.62 23.97 22.59
N GLU A 226 -21.53 23.71 21.85
CA GLU A 226 -20.14 23.97 22.27
C GLU A 226 -19.68 25.39 21.90
N ALA A 227 -20.20 25.94 20.80
CA ALA A 227 -19.88 27.26 20.30
C ALA A 227 -21.13 28.14 20.13
N ALA A 228 -20.91 29.45 19.99
CA ALA A 228 -21.91 30.43 19.59
C ALA A 228 -21.38 31.25 18.43
N LEU A 229 -22.24 31.48 17.45
CA LEU A 229 -21.96 32.30 16.27
C LEU A 229 -22.78 33.59 16.35
N ASP A 230 -22.13 34.71 16.05
CA ASP A 230 -22.77 36.02 16.00
C ASP A 230 -22.37 36.79 14.74
N GLN A 231 -23.33 37.51 14.16
CA GLN A 231 -23.15 38.34 12.97
C GLN A 231 -24.00 39.61 13.09
N ALA A 232 -23.33 40.75 13.26
CA ALA A 232 -24.01 42.02 13.54
C ALA A 232 -24.90 42.52 12.39
N ALA A 233 -24.54 42.23 11.13
CA ALA A 233 -25.29 42.62 9.94
C ALA A 233 -25.03 41.64 8.79
N PRO A 234 -25.90 41.58 7.76
CA PRO A 234 -25.64 40.78 6.57
C PRO A 234 -24.26 41.08 5.99
N PHE A 235 -23.48 40.04 5.72
CA PHE A 235 -22.09 40.13 5.20
C PHE A 235 -21.06 40.79 6.14
N ALA A 236 -21.41 41.10 7.38
CA ALA A 236 -20.43 41.50 8.40
C ALA A 236 -19.56 40.30 8.84
N PRO A 237 -18.37 40.53 9.43
CA PRO A 237 -17.53 39.45 9.95
C PRO A 237 -18.27 38.55 10.94
N LEU A 238 -18.21 37.24 10.69
CA LEU A 238 -18.77 36.21 11.57
C LEU A 238 -17.86 36.02 12.78
N HIS A 239 -18.41 36.13 13.98
CA HIS A 239 -17.70 35.91 15.23
C HIS A 239 -18.08 34.57 15.84
N LEU A 240 -17.07 33.87 16.38
CA LEU A 240 -17.20 32.55 16.98
C LEU A 240 -16.66 32.62 18.41
N ALA A 241 -17.50 32.24 19.38
CA ALA A 241 -17.21 32.27 20.81
C ALA A 241 -17.60 30.94 21.48
N PRO A 242 -17.02 30.58 22.63
CA PRO A 242 -17.50 29.44 23.42
C PRO A 242 -18.96 29.64 23.86
N ALA A 243 -19.77 28.58 23.83
CA ALA A 243 -21.20 28.67 24.19
C ALA A 243 -21.45 29.15 25.63
N ALA A 244 -20.51 28.89 26.55
CA ALA A 244 -20.56 29.36 27.93
C ALA A 244 -20.54 30.90 28.05
N VAL A 245 -19.97 31.61 27.06
CA VAL A 245 -19.80 33.07 27.10
C VAL A 245 -20.99 33.80 26.44
N SER A 246 -21.59 33.22 25.39
CA SER A 246 -22.71 33.85 24.68
C SER A 246 -23.98 34.01 25.53
N LYS A 247 -24.20 33.14 26.53
CA LYS A 247 -25.35 33.28 27.46
C LYS A 247 -25.29 34.54 28.35
N ARG A 248 -24.11 35.15 28.55
CA ARG A 248 -23.97 36.38 29.36
C ARG A 248 -24.31 37.67 28.61
N ASN A 249 -24.31 37.66 27.27
CA ASN A 249 -24.53 38.87 26.45
C ASN A 249 -25.97 39.03 25.92
N ARG A 250 -26.93 38.20 26.36
CA ARG A 250 -28.37 38.34 26.01
C ARG A 250 -29.19 39.05 27.10
N LEU A 251 -28.72 40.18 27.63
CA LEU A 251 -29.56 41.11 28.39
C LEU A 251 -29.87 42.33 27.49
N PRO A 252 -31.14 42.68 27.26
CA PRO A 252 -31.49 43.85 26.46
C PRO A 252 -31.17 45.14 27.23
N GLN A 253 -30.43 46.07 26.60
CA GLN A 253 -30.34 47.45 27.10
C GLN A 253 -31.65 48.21 26.78
N PRO A 254 -32.07 49.14 27.68
CA PRO A 254 -33.44 49.65 27.73
C PRO A 254 -33.73 50.70 26.64
N ALA A 255 -35.03 50.83 26.36
CA ALA A 255 -35.62 51.85 25.51
C ALA A 255 -35.13 53.27 25.83
N HIS A 256 -34.77 54.03 24.80
CA HIS A 256 -34.66 55.48 24.90
C HIS A 256 -36.06 56.12 24.94
N PRO A 257 -36.35 57.04 25.87
CA PRO A 257 -37.47 57.97 25.77
C PRO A 257 -37.01 59.27 25.11
N GLY A 258 -37.88 59.87 24.29
CA GLY A 258 -37.74 61.24 23.75
C GLY A 258 -37.55 61.29 22.25
#